data_AF-A0A9X3UNB1-F1
#
_entry.id   AF-A0A9X3UNB1-F1
#
_cell.length_a   1.000
_cell.length_b   1.000
_cell.length_c   1.000
_cell.angle_alpha   90.00
_cell.angle_beta   90.00
_cell.angle_gamma   90.00
#
_symmetry.space_group_name_H-M   'P 1'
#
loop_
_entity.id
_entity.type
_entity.pdbx_description
1 polymer ?
#
loop_
_entity_poly.entity_id
_entity_poly.type
_entity_poly.pdbx_seq_one_letter_code
_entity_poly.pdbx_strand_id
1 'polypeptide(L)'
;MAELVSEERRNEILPGLGVKGWVGVPERDAIRKVYMFGNFVDAWGWMTMVALHCEKQNHHPEWLNVYRTVDVTLTTHDAGGLTDLDLRIANKMDELAEHFSNVSFQDDLAEPIACLCGTADSH
;
A
#
# COMPACT_ATOMS: atom_id res chain seq x y z
N MET A 1 -13.07 -7.27 15.81
CA MET A 1 -12.85 -6.61 14.51
C MET A 1 -11.81 -5.53 14.74
N ALA A 2 -10.89 -5.31 13.80
CA ALA A 2 -9.92 -4.23 13.91
C ALA A 2 -10.63 -2.87 13.81
N GLU A 3 -10.11 -1.86 14.50
CA GLU A 3 -10.69 -0.52 14.50
C GLU A 3 -10.11 0.31 13.35
N LEU A 4 -10.97 1.14 12.75
CA LEU A 4 -10.57 2.08 11.71
C LEU A 4 -9.57 3.09 12.27
N VAL A 5 -8.58 3.47 11.46
CA VAL A 5 -7.64 4.53 11.83
C VAL A 5 -8.42 5.85 11.97
N SER A 6 -8.21 6.56 13.08
CA SER A 6 -8.84 7.88 13.32
C SER A 6 -8.32 8.93 12.34
N GLU A 7 -9.10 10.00 12.12
CA GLU A 7 -8.68 11.12 11.26
C GLU A 7 -7.37 11.77 11.74
N GLU A 8 -7.24 12.00 13.05
CA GLU A 8 -6.02 12.54 13.67
C GLU A 8 -4.81 11.67 13.32
N ARG A 9 -4.93 10.34 13.47
CA ARG A 9 -3.85 9.41 13.19
C ARG A 9 -3.54 9.29 11.70
N ARG A 10 -4.54 9.42 10.83
CA ARG A 10 -4.37 9.49 9.37
C ARG A 10 -3.55 10.70 8.97
N ASN A 11 -3.85 11.88 9.54
CA ASN A 11 -3.13 13.12 9.27
C ASN A 11 -1.65 13.03 9.66
N GLU A 12 -1.33 12.24 10.68
CA GLU A 12 0.05 12.01 11.11
C GLU A 12 0.81 11.04 10.19
N ILE A 13 0.18 9.94 9.76
CA ILE A 13 0.88 8.83 9.09
C ILE A 13 0.85 8.92 7.55
N LEU A 14 -0.29 9.28 6.97
CA LEU A 14 -0.49 9.19 5.53
C LEU A 14 0.49 10.07 4.72
N PRO A 15 0.87 11.29 5.16
CA PRO A 15 1.88 12.07 4.44
C PRO A 15 3.23 11.34 4.32
N GLY A 16 3.63 10.61 5.36
CA GLY A 16 4.88 9.84 5.35
C GLY A 16 4.83 8.65 4.38
N LEU A 17 3.67 8.01 4.23
CA LEU A 17 3.45 6.99 3.21
C LEU A 17 3.37 7.60 1.80
N GLY A 18 2.79 8.80 1.68
CA GLY A 18 2.74 9.56 0.43
C GLY A 18 4.12 9.86 -0.15
N VAL A 19 5.08 10.28 0.68
CA VAL A 19 6.47 10.48 0.25
C VAL A 19 7.12 9.18 -0.26
N LYS A 20 6.65 8.03 0.21
CA LYS A 20 7.10 6.70 -0.25
C LYS A 20 6.33 6.19 -1.47
N GLY A 21 5.44 6.99 -2.07
CA GLY A 21 4.69 6.61 -3.27
C GLY A 21 3.41 5.81 -3.03
N TRP A 22 2.91 5.76 -1.79
CA TRP A 22 1.55 5.30 -1.55
C TRP A 22 0.57 6.39 -1.97
N VAL A 23 -0.57 5.98 -2.53
CA VAL A 23 -1.67 6.84 -3.00
C VAL A 23 -3.02 6.32 -2.48
N GLY A 24 -4.02 7.19 -2.44
CA GLY A 24 -5.36 6.85 -1.96
C GLY A 24 -6.15 6.22 -3.08
N VAL A 25 -6.99 5.25 -2.77
CA VAL A 25 -7.89 4.68 -3.78
C VAL A 25 -9.15 5.53 -3.85
N PRO A 26 -9.52 6.10 -5.01
CA PRO A 26 -10.77 6.85 -5.14
C PRO A 26 -11.97 6.00 -4.70
N GLU A 27 -12.86 6.61 -3.91
CA GLU A 27 -14.11 5.99 -3.43
C GLU A 27 -13.95 4.72 -2.56
N ARG A 28 -12.73 4.40 -2.11
CA ARG A 28 -12.46 3.28 -1.21
C ARG A 28 -11.56 3.73 -0.07
N ASP A 29 -11.88 3.33 1.16
CA ASP A 29 -10.99 3.54 2.31
C ASP A 29 -9.83 2.53 2.27
N ALA A 30 -8.90 2.78 1.35
CA ALA A 30 -7.78 1.92 1.01
C ALA A 30 -6.59 2.75 0.53
N ILE A 31 -5.40 2.18 0.67
CA ILE A 31 -4.15 2.73 0.13
C ILE A 31 -3.62 1.81 -0.95
N ARG A 32 -2.99 2.38 -1.99
CA ARG A 32 -2.43 1.65 -3.13
C ARG A 32 -1.00 2.10 -3.40
N LYS A 33 -0.16 1.18 -3.87
CA LYS A 33 1.18 1.48 -4.37
C LYS A 33 1.56 0.48 -5.47
N VAL A 34 2.25 0.97 -6.49
CA VAL A 34 2.77 0.14 -7.58
C VAL A 34 4.29 0.05 -7.45
N TYR A 35 4.79 -1.14 -7.12
CA TYR A 35 6.20 -1.45 -7.03
C TYR A 35 6.74 -1.90 -8.39
N MET A 36 7.92 -1.41 -8.78
CA MET A 36 8.61 -1.78 -10.02
C MET A 36 10.01 -2.31 -9.70
N PHE A 37 10.21 -3.59 -9.89
CA PHE A 37 11.47 -4.30 -9.67
C PHE A 37 12.33 -4.34 -10.94
N GLY A 38 13.55 -4.85 -10.83
CA GLY A 38 14.46 -5.04 -11.96
C GLY A 38 14.00 -6.15 -12.92
N ASN A 39 13.40 -7.23 -12.39
CA ASN A 39 12.92 -8.36 -13.17
C ASN A 39 11.80 -9.13 -12.40
N PHE A 40 11.28 -10.20 -13.01
CA PHE A 40 10.23 -11.04 -12.42
C PHE A 40 10.69 -11.83 -11.17
N VAL A 41 11.94 -12.29 -11.13
CA VAL A 41 12.46 -13.06 -9.99
C VAL A 41 12.55 -12.19 -8.75
N ASP A 42 12.98 -10.94 -8.90
CA ASP A 42 13.02 -9.97 -7.80
C ASP A 42 11.62 -9.64 -7.28
N ALA A 43 10.68 -9.36 -8.19
CA ALA A 43 9.28 -9.12 -7.84
C ALA A 43 8.67 -10.31 -7.08
N TRP A 44 8.87 -11.53 -7.59
CA TRP A 44 8.34 -12.75 -6.96
C TRP A 44 9.01 -13.06 -5.61
N GLY A 45 10.32 -12.82 -5.50
CA GLY A 45 11.06 -12.96 -4.25
C GLY A 45 10.53 -12.00 -3.18
N TRP A 46 10.30 -10.74 -3.56
CA TRP A 46 9.66 -9.75 -2.68
C TRP A 46 8.25 -10.18 -2.27
N MET A 47 7.40 -10.60 -3.23
CA MET A 47 6.04 -11.10 -2.95
C MET A 47 6.06 -12.27 -1.97
N THR A 48 7.01 -13.20 -2.11
CA THR A 48 7.15 -14.35 -1.20
C THR A 48 7.45 -13.90 0.24
N MET A 49 8.36 -12.93 0.42
CA MET A 49 8.67 -12.39 1.75
C MET A 49 7.48 -11.65 2.37
N VAL A 50 6.73 -10.89 1.56
CA VAL A 50 5.51 -10.20 1.98
C VAL A 50 4.46 -11.21 2.42
N ALA A 51 4.22 -12.28 1.65
CA ALA A 51 3.23 -13.30 1.97
C ALA A 51 3.49 -13.96 3.34
N LEU A 52 4.76 -14.23 3.68
CA LEU A 52 5.13 -14.75 5.00
C LEU A 52 4.77 -13.79 6.15
N HIS A 53 4.90 -12.47 5.91
CA HIS A 53 4.53 -11.47 6.91
C HIS A 53 3.01 -11.31 7.03
N CYS A 54 2.30 -11.27 5.90
CA CYS A 54 0.85 -11.24 5.83
C CYS A 54 0.24 -12.39 6.64
N GLU A 55 0.77 -13.60 6.47
CA GLU A 55 0.25 -14.77 7.16
C GLU A 55 0.49 -14.72 8.67
N LYS A 56 1.65 -14.22 9.10
CA LYS A 56 1.91 -14.00 10.53
C LYS A 56 0.94 -13.00 11.17
N GLN A 57 0.45 -12.03 10.40
CA GLN A 57 -0.50 -11.01 10.85
C GLN A 57 -1.96 -11.40 10.61
N ASN A 58 -2.21 -12.52 9.91
CA ASN A 58 -3.52 -12.90 9.39
C ASN A 58 -4.23 -11.74 8.67
N HIS A 59 -3.48 -11.04 7.81
CA HIS A 59 -3.97 -9.91 7.03
C HIS A 59 -3.30 -9.90 5.65
N HIS A 60 -4.11 -9.93 4.58
CA HIS A 60 -3.64 -10.21 3.22
C HIS A 60 -3.93 -9.02 2.29
N PRO A 61 -3.03 -8.72 1.34
CA PRO A 61 -3.23 -7.64 0.38
C PRO A 61 -4.14 -8.05 -0.77
N GLU A 62 -4.70 -7.06 -1.45
CA GLU A 62 -5.12 -7.19 -2.83
C GLU A 62 -3.91 -6.86 -3.72
N TRP A 63 -3.53 -7.74 -4.65
CA TRP A 63 -2.45 -7.41 -5.58
C TRP A 63 -2.60 -8.01 -6.98
N LEU A 64 -1.97 -7.35 -7.95
CA LEU A 64 -1.80 -7.82 -9.32
C LEU A 64 -0.31 -7.77 -9.66
N ASN A 65 0.25 -8.88 -10.15
CA ASN A 65 1.62 -8.93 -10.64
C ASN A 65 1.65 -9.11 -12.16
N VAL A 66 2.42 -8.26 -12.84
CA VAL A 66 2.74 -8.37 -14.26
C VAL A 66 4.25 -8.21 -14.43
N TYR A 67 4.94 -9.33 -14.66
CA TYR A 67 6.41 -9.37 -14.77
C TYR A 67 7.08 -8.72 -13.55
N ARG A 68 7.81 -7.62 -13.75
CA ARG A 68 8.55 -6.91 -12.71
C ARG A 68 7.71 -5.90 -11.91
N THR A 69 6.42 -5.76 -12.23
CA THR A 69 5.54 -4.77 -11.61
C THR A 69 4.54 -5.46 -10.69
N VAL A 70 4.36 -4.94 -9.48
CA VAL A 70 3.34 -5.41 -8.53
C VAL A 70 2.50 -4.23 -8.06
N ASP A 71 1.23 -4.24 -8.42
CA ASP A 71 0.22 -3.28 -7.98
C ASP A 71 -0.46 -3.81 -6.72
N VAL A 72 -0.37 -3.07 -5.62
CA VAL A 72 -0.84 -3.49 -4.30
C VAL A 72 -1.87 -2.50 -3.78
N THR A 73 -3.01 -3.02 -3.32
CA THR A 73 -4.01 -2.29 -2.55
C THR A 73 -4.18 -2.93 -1.16
N LEU A 74 -4.25 -2.10 -0.12
CA LEU A 74 -4.43 -2.50 1.27
C LEU A 74 -5.68 -1.85 1.86
N THR A 75 -6.53 -2.69 2.44
CA THR A 75 -7.70 -2.33 3.23
C THR A 75 -8.08 -3.50 4.12
N THR A 76 -8.75 -3.25 5.25
CA THR A 76 -9.27 -4.31 6.11
C THR A 76 -10.74 -4.56 5.79
N HIS A 77 -11.01 -5.62 5.01
CA HIS A 77 -12.35 -5.98 4.53
C HIS A 77 -13.39 -6.08 5.65
N ASP A 78 -13.06 -6.77 6.74
CA ASP A 78 -13.98 -6.97 7.87
C ASP A 78 -14.34 -5.67 8.61
N ALA A 79 -13.45 -4.67 8.56
CA ALA A 79 -13.66 -3.35 9.16
C ALA A 79 -14.29 -2.36 8.17
N GLY A 80 -14.33 -2.70 6.87
CA GLY A 80 -14.80 -1.82 5.81
C GLY A 80 -13.89 -0.63 5.52
N GLY A 81 -12.60 -0.71 5.86
CA GLY A 81 -11.68 0.40 5.65
C GLY A 81 -10.28 0.20 6.21
N LEU A 82 -9.51 1.29 6.27
CA LEU A 82 -8.12 1.29 6.67
C LEU A 82 -7.98 1.10 8.19
N THR A 83 -7.19 0.11 8.59
CA THR A 83 -6.82 -0.13 9.99
C THR A 83 -5.32 -0.11 10.19
N ASP A 84 -4.85 -0.20 11.43
CA ASP A 84 -3.42 -0.31 11.72
C ASP A 84 -2.77 -1.57 11.11
N LEU A 85 -3.54 -2.60 10.74
CA LEU A 85 -3.01 -3.77 10.03
C LEU A 85 -2.48 -3.38 8.65
N ASP A 86 -3.24 -2.56 7.91
CA ASP A 86 -2.86 -2.05 6.59
C ASP A 86 -1.59 -1.21 6.68
N LEU A 87 -1.53 -0.30 7.65
CA LEU A 87 -0.37 0.56 7.87
C LEU A 87 0.90 -0.24 8.22
N ARG A 88 0.76 -1.31 9.01
CA ARG A 88 1.89 -2.19 9.35
C ARG A 88 2.39 -2.96 8.13
N ILE A 89 1.48 -3.51 7.33
CA ILE A 89 1.85 -4.23 6.11
C ILE A 89 2.50 -3.28 5.10
N ALA A 90 1.95 -2.08 4.90
CA ALA A 90 2.51 -1.07 3.99
C ALA A 90 3.97 -0.74 4.33
N ASN A 91 4.25 -0.44 5.60
CA ASN A 91 5.61 -0.16 6.05
C ASN A 91 6.53 -1.37 5.89
N LYS A 92 6.03 -2.58 6.14
CA LYS A 92 6.85 -3.79 5.99
C LYS A 92 7.15 -4.11 4.52
N MET A 93 6.19 -3.89 3.62
CA MET A 93 6.36 -4.00 2.18
C MET A 93 7.45 -3.07 1.67
N ASP A 94 7.47 -1.82 2.14
CA ASP A 94 8.50 -0.84 1.81
C ASP A 94 9.88 -1.28 2.31
N GLU A 95 9.99 -1.69 3.58
CA GLU A 95 11.24 -2.21 4.17
C GLU A 95 11.79 -3.41 3.38
N LEU A 96 10.93 -4.36 2.99
CA LEU A 96 11.33 -5.53 2.22
C LEU A 96 11.74 -5.18 0.78
N ALA A 97 11.17 -4.13 0.20
CA ALA A 97 11.50 -3.69 -1.15
C ALA A 97 12.91 -3.08 -1.23
N GLU A 98 13.38 -2.44 -0.15
CA GLU A 98 14.73 -1.84 -0.06
C GLU A 98 15.87 -2.87 -0.20
N HIS A 99 15.61 -4.16 -0.01
CA HIS A 99 16.60 -5.23 -0.23
C HIS A 99 16.93 -5.47 -1.71
N PHE A 100 16.11 -4.97 -2.64
CA PHE A 100 16.30 -5.17 -4.06
C PHE A 100 16.94 -3.94 -4.70
N SER A 101 17.96 -4.17 -5.53
CA SER A 101 18.61 -3.10 -6.29
C SER A 101 17.65 -2.56 -7.36
N ASN A 102 17.62 -1.24 -7.54
CA ASN A 102 16.83 -0.55 -8.57
C ASN A 102 15.30 -0.74 -8.46
N VAL A 103 14.77 -0.91 -7.25
CA VAL A 103 13.32 -0.74 -7.02
C VAL A 103 12.95 0.72 -7.22
N SER A 104 11.96 0.95 -8.07
CA SER A 104 11.23 2.20 -8.16
C SER A 104 9.76 1.96 -7.87
N PHE A 105 8.99 3.02 -7.79
CA PHE A 105 7.54 2.96 -7.75
C PHE A 105 6.98 3.86 -8.84
N GLN A 106 5.77 3.55 -9.30
CA GLN A 106 5.08 4.39 -10.27
C GLN A 106 4.39 5.54 -9.53
N ASP A 107 4.70 6.78 -9.89
CA ASP A 107 4.25 8.02 -9.25
C ASP A 107 3.23 8.81 -10.10
N ASP A 108 2.92 8.36 -11.32
CA ASP A 108 2.13 9.10 -12.32
C ASP A 108 0.62 8.79 -12.35
N LEU A 109 0.10 7.97 -11.42
CA LEU A 109 -1.30 7.51 -11.46
C LEU A 109 -2.23 8.17 -10.44
N ALA A 110 -1.74 8.98 -9.49
CA ALA A 110 -2.57 9.73 -8.54
C ALA A 110 -1.77 10.82 -7.79
N GLU A 111 -2.46 11.85 -7.30
CA GLU A 111 -1.89 12.81 -6.35
C GLU A 111 -1.39 12.09 -5.09
N PRO A 112 -0.27 12.52 -4.47
CA PRO A 112 0.20 11.97 -3.20
C PRO A 112 -0.91 11.97 -2.13
N ILE A 113 -0.98 10.96 -1.25
CA ILE A 113 -2.02 10.92 -0.20
C ILE A 113 -1.85 12.09 0.77
N ALA A 114 -2.67 13.12 0.60
CA ALA A 114 -2.94 14.11 1.63
C ALA A 114 -4.15 13.71 2.49
N CYS A 115 -5.17 13.06 1.89
CA CYS A 115 -6.37 12.51 2.52
C CYS A 115 -6.94 11.35 1.68
N LEU A 116 -7.68 10.41 2.29
CA LEU A 116 -8.49 9.40 1.57
C LEU A 116 -9.95 9.86 1.34
N CYS A 117 -10.31 11.03 1.86
CA CYS A 117 -11.60 11.65 1.63
C CYS A 117 -11.69 12.11 0.17
N GLY A 118 -12.64 11.56 -0.59
CA GLY A 118 -12.70 11.67 -2.05
C GLY A 118 -12.58 13.10 -2.58
N THR A 119 -11.80 13.28 -3.65
CA THR A 119 -11.84 14.51 -4.44
C THR A 119 -13.11 14.50 -5.28
N ALA A 120 -14.22 14.82 -4.63
CA ALA A 120 -15.39 15.37 -5.30
C ALA A 120 -15.16 16.88 -5.47
N ASP A 121 -14.29 17.26 -6.41
CA ASP A 121 -14.38 18.57 -7.03
C ASP A 121 -15.10 18.41 -8.36
N SER A 122 -16.42 18.57 -8.28
CA SER A 122 -17.29 18.79 -9.41
C SER A 122 -16.97 20.14 -10.06
N HIS A 123 -16.37 20.10 -11.25
CA HIS A 123 -16.50 21.14 -12.27
C HIS A 123 -16.95 20.50 -13.58
#